data_AF-A0A7Y4WT78-F1
#
_entry.id   AF-A0A7Y4WT78-F1
#
_cell.length_a   1.000
_cell.length_b   1.000
_cell.length_c   1.000
_cell.angle_alpha   90.00
_cell.angle_beta   90.00
_cell.angle_gamma   90.00
#
_symmetry.space_group_name_H-M   'P 1'
#
loop_
_entity.id
_entity.type
_entity.pdbx_description
1 polymer ?
#
loop_
_entity_poly.entity_id
_entity_poly.type
_entity_poly.pdbx_seq_one_letter_code
_entity_poly.pdbx_strand_id
1 'polypeptide(L)'
;MIVLVVAIVLYAGTLDVPFHFDDADAVVGNTSIRTLSGALTPPARGEPVAGRPLVNLSFALNYAAAGLAVEGYHAVSLALHVACALVMLALLRRT
;
A
#
# COMPACT_ATOMS: atom_id res chain seq x y z
N MET A 1 6.35 -9.95 -18.99
CA MET A 1 6.64 -8.59 -19.52
C MET A 1 5.37 -7.82 -19.84
N ILE A 2 4.40 -8.35 -20.59
CA ILE A 2 3.17 -7.60 -20.91
C ILE A 2 2.40 -7.08 -19.68
N VAL A 3 2.27 -7.90 -18.62
CA VAL A 3 1.59 -7.51 -17.36
C VAL A 3 2.24 -6.27 -16.73
N LEU A 4 3.57 -6.21 -16.70
CA LEU A 4 4.31 -5.07 -16.13
C LEU A 4 4.09 -3.80 -16.96
N VAL A 5 4.18 -3.92 -18.29
CA VAL A 5 4.00 -2.77 -19.20
C VAL A 5 2.59 -2.21 -19.10
N VAL A 6 1.57 -3.08 -19.11
CA VAL A 6 0.17 -2.67 -18.98
C VAL A 6 -0.06 -2.00 -17.63
N ALA A 7 0.45 -2.55 -16.53
CA ALA A 7 0.30 -1.96 -15.20
C ALA A 7 0.95 -0.56 -15.14
N ILE A 8 2.18 -0.39 -15.66
CA ILE A 8 2.85 0.92 -15.65
C ILE A 8 2.04 1.94 -16.46
N VAL A 9 1.61 1.59 -17.67
CA VAL A 9 0.89 2.53 -18.56
C VAL A 9 -0.44 2.96 -17.93
N LEU A 10 -1.19 2.04 -17.33
CA LEU A 10 -2.49 2.36 -16.74
C LEU A 10 -2.40 3.18 -15.45
N TYR A 11 -1.33 2.99 -14.66
CA TYR A 11 -1.18 3.64 -13.35
C TYR A 11 -0.20 4.83 -13.34
N ALA A 12 0.54 5.09 -14.42
CA ALA A 12 1.52 6.18 -14.46
C ALA A 12 0.89 7.55 -14.14
N GLY A 13 -0.34 7.79 -14.59
CA GLY A 13 -1.06 9.05 -14.36
C GLY A 13 -1.81 9.12 -13.03
N THR A 14 -1.64 8.14 -12.13
CA THR A 14 -2.36 8.11 -10.84
C THR A 14 -1.45 8.22 -9.63
N LEU A 15 -0.13 8.36 -9.83
CA LEU A 15 0.85 8.32 -8.73
C LEU A 15 0.80 9.56 -7.82
N ASP A 16 0.33 10.69 -8.33
CA ASP A 16 0.22 11.97 -7.61
C ASP A 16 -1.21 12.26 -7.12
N VAL A 17 -2.15 11.33 -7.34
CA VAL A 17 -3.54 11.47 -6.86
C VAL A 17 -3.54 11.48 -5.33
N PRO A 18 -4.16 12.48 -4.68
CA PRO A 18 -4.10 12.64 -3.24
C PRO A 18 -4.80 11.49 -2.50
N PHE A 19 -4.45 11.34 -1.22
CA PHE A 19 -5.16 10.45 -0.30
C PHE A 19 -6.66 10.73 -0.32
N HIS A 20 -7.47 9.69 -0.47
CA HIS A 20 -8.91 9.82 -0.61
C HIS A 20 -9.67 8.75 0.18
N PHE A 21 -10.92 9.07 0.57
CA PHE A 21 -11.77 8.20 1.39
C PHE A 21 -11.07 7.65 2.63
N ASP A 22 -10.81 6.34 2.63
CA ASP A 22 -10.34 5.55 3.74
C ASP A 22 -8.84 5.80 4.01
N ASP A 23 -8.09 6.35 3.05
CA ASP A 23 -6.72 6.81 3.26
C ASP A 23 -6.61 7.89 4.35
N ALA A 24 -7.66 8.70 4.51
CA ALA A 24 -7.70 9.76 5.52
C ALA A 24 -7.52 9.16 6.92
N ASP A 25 -8.23 8.07 7.23
CA ASP A 25 -8.15 7.41 8.54
C ASP A 25 -7.06 6.33 8.58
N ALA A 26 -6.76 5.68 7.46
CA ALA A 26 -5.76 4.62 7.39
C ALA A 26 -4.31 5.14 7.41
N VAL A 27 -4.06 6.34 6.87
CA VAL A 27 -2.71 6.89 6.65
C VAL A 27 -2.53 8.28 7.24
N VAL A 28 -3.41 9.24 6.90
CA VAL A 28 -3.21 10.66 7.27
C VAL A 28 -3.49 10.90 8.75
N GLY A 29 -4.60 10.39 9.27
CA GLY A 29 -5.00 10.48 10.68
C GLY A 29 -4.44 9.37 11.56
N ASN A 30 -3.87 8.32 10.96
CA ASN A 30 -3.37 7.17 11.70
C ASN A 30 -2.05 7.48 12.41
N THR A 31 -2.11 7.68 13.72
CA THR A 31 -0.91 7.93 14.54
C THR A 31 -0.10 6.67 14.82
N SER A 32 -0.70 5.48 14.71
CA SER A 32 -0.02 4.21 15.00
C SER A 32 1.10 3.90 13.99
N ILE A 33 0.99 4.40 12.76
CA ILE A 33 2.01 4.19 11.71
C ILE A 33 3.20 5.14 11.80
N ARG A 34 3.15 6.11 12.72
CA ARG A 34 4.23 7.10 12.91
C ARG A 34 5.47 6.47 13.57
N THR A 35 5.34 5.28 14.17
CA THR A 35 6.45 4.50 14.71
C THR A 35 6.31 3.02 14.33
N LEU A 36 7.42 2.32 14.10
CA LEU A 36 7.38 0.89 13.74
C LEU A 36 6.85 0.00 14.87
N SER A 37 7.13 0.34 16.13
CA SER A 37 6.62 -0.38 17.29
C SER A 37 5.11 -0.20 17.45
N GLY A 38 4.60 1.03 17.24
CA GLY A 38 3.17 1.32 17.27
C GLY A 38 2.40 0.62 16.15
N ALA A 39 3.06 0.38 15.00
CA ALA A 39 2.39 -0.20 13.83
C ALA A 39 1.87 -1.62 14.05
N LEU A 40 2.49 -2.39 14.97
CA LEU A 40 2.03 -3.73 15.35
C LEU A 40 0.77 -3.73 16.23
N THR A 41 0.39 -2.57 16.76
CA THR A 41 -0.83 -2.37 17.54
C THR A 41 -1.74 -1.39 16.77
N PRO A 42 -2.37 -1.82 15.66
CA PRO A 42 -3.23 -0.94 14.87
C PRO A 42 -4.42 -0.42 15.69
N PRO A 43 -5.08 0.65 15.22
CA PRO A 43 -6.31 1.16 15.82
C PRO A 43 -7.32 0.05 16.09
N ALA A 44 -8.03 0.16 17.21
CA ALA A 44 -8.84 -0.94 17.71
C ALA A 44 -10.14 -1.15 16.90
N ARG A 45 -10.82 -0.06 16.48
CA ARG A 45 -12.12 -0.12 15.79
C ARG A 45 -12.44 1.21 15.08
N GLY A 46 -13.01 1.08 13.88
CA GLY A 46 -13.57 2.19 13.10
C GLY A 46 -12.73 2.57 11.90
N GLU A 47 -11.44 2.25 11.93
CA GLU A 47 -10.49 2.57 10.87
C GLU A 47 -10.28 1.38 9.90
N PRO A 48 -9.90 1.64 8.64
CA PRO A 48 -9.70 0.61 7.61
C PRO A 48 -8.58 -0.40 7.94
N VAL A 49 -7.67 -0.01 8.82
CA VAL A 49 -6.52 -0.82 9.28
C VAL A 49 -6.80 -1.58 10.57
N ALA A 50 -8.00 -1.46 11.15
CA ALA A 50 -8.32 -2.05 12.44
C ALA A 50 -8.17 -3.58 12.41
N GLY A 51 -7.38 -4.12 13.36
CA GLY A 51 -7.08 -5.55 13.42
C GLY A 51 -6.18 -6.08 12.29
N ARG A 52 -5.54 -5.20 11.49
CA ARG A 52 -4.69 -5.58 10.34
C ARG A 52 -3.23 -5.16 10.56
N PRO A 53 -2.50 -5.79 11.50
CA PRO A 53 -1.17 -5.33 11.92
C PRO A 53 -0.14 -5.35 10.79
N LEU A 54 -0.21 -6.30 9.85
CA LEU A 54 0.71 -6.35 8.70
C LEU A 54 0.45 -5.22 7.70
N VAL A 55 -0.81 -4.86 7.48
CA VAL A 55 -1.16 -3.72 6.61
C VAL A 55 -0.68 -2.42 7.26
N ASN A 56 -0.94 -2.26 8.56
CA ASN A 56 -0.52 -1.11 9.32
C ASN A 56 1.00 -0.97 9.38
N LEU A 57 1.73 -2.08 9.53
CA LEU A 57 3.19 -2.10 9.44
C LEU A 57 3.70 -1.70 8.04
N SER A 58 3.05 -2.16 6.98
CA SER A 58 3.39 -1.73 5.62
C SER A 58 3.25 -0.22 5.44
N PHE A 59 2.18 0.38 5.98
CA PHE A 59 2.00 1.83 5.95
C PHE A 59 2.99 2.58 6.84
N ALA A 60 3.40 1.99 7.97
CA ALA A 60 4.45 2.55 8.81
C ALA A 60 5.83 2.55 8.14
N LEU A 61 6.13 1.52 7.35
CA LEU A 61 7.34 1.48 6.53
C LEU A 61 7.31 2.55 5.43
N ASN A 62 6.17 2.75 4.75
CA ASN A 62 6.01 3.85 3.79
C ASN A 62 6.21 5.21 4.48
N TYR A 63 5.58 5.40 5.65
CA TYR A 63 5.69 6.64 6.41
C TYR A 63 7.13 6.90 6.87
N ALA A 64 7.84 5.88 7.33
CA ALA A 64 9.23 6.01 7.75
C ALA A 64 10.17 6.39 6.59
N ALA A 65 9.84 5.96 5.35
CA ALA A 65 10.65 6.25 4.18
C ALA A 65 10.41 7.66 3.61
N ALA A 66 9.16 8.12 3.54
CA ALA A 66 8.81 9.34 2.81
C ALA A 66 7.69 10.20 3.47
N GLY A 67 7.30 9.91 4.70
CA GLY A 67 6.22 10.63 5.39
C GLY A 67 4.88 10.45 4.68
N LEU A 68 4.20 11.56 4.35
CA LEU A 68 2.93 11.57 3.63
C LEU A 68 3.08 11.84 2.12
N ALA A 69 4.24 11.58 1.53
CA ALA A 69 4.44 11.65 0.08
C ALA A 69 3.63 10.53 -0.61
N VAL A 70 2.51 10.90 -1.23
CA VAL A 70 1.49 9.97 -1.76
C VAL A 70 2.04 9.06 -2.86
N GLU A 71 3.01 9.55 -3.62
CA GLU A 71 3.68 8.84 -4.71
C GLU A 71 4.36 7.57 -4.20
N GLY A 72 4.93 7.61 -3.00
CA GLY A 72 5.56 6.45 -2.38
C GLY A 72 4.55 5.35 -2.06
N TYR A 73 3.38 5.72 -1.55
CA TYR A 73 2.31 4.76 -1.22
C TYR A 73 1.75 4.10 -2.48
N HIS A 74 1.51 4.89 -3.53
CA HIS A 74 1.00 4.38 -4.81
C HIS A 74 2.05 3.53 -5.54
N ALA A 75 3.32 3.94 -5.52
CA ALA A 75 4.40 3.16 -6.12
C ALA A 75 4.56 1.77 -5.46
N VAL A 76 4.55 1.71 -4.13
CA VAL A 76 4.62 0.44 -3.39
C VAL A 76 3.38 -0.42 -3.64
N SER A 77 2.19 0.18 -3.64
CA SER A 77 0.94 -0.53 -3.93
C SER A 77 0.92 -1.12 -5.35
N LEU A 78 1.38 -0.35 -6.35
CA LEU A 78 1.52 -0.80 -7.73
C LEU A 78 2.54 -1.94 -7.85
N ALA A 79 3.70 -1.83 -7.18
CA ALA A 79 4.72 -2.88 -7.17
C ALA A 79 4.18 -4.19 -6.59
N LEU A 80 3.45 -4.13 -5.46
CA LEU A 80 2.81 -5.30 -4.86
C LEU A 80 1.72 -5.89 -5.77
N HIS A 81 0.89 -5.05 -6.39
CA HIS A 81 -0.13 -5.48 -7.34
C HIS A 81 0.48 -6.26 -8.52
N VAL A 82 1.54 -5.71 -9.13
CA VAL A 82 2.26 -6.38 -10.22
C VAL A 82 2.90 -7.68 -9.74
N ALA A 83 3.53 -7.70 -8.56
CA ALA A 83 4.11 -8.92 -8.00
C ALA A 83 3.06 -10.03 -7.84
N CYS A 84 1.88 -9.71 -7.29
CA CYS A 84 0.76 -10.65 -7.17
C CYS A 84 0.29 -11.17 -8.54
N ALA A 85 0.14 -10.29 -9.54
CA ALA A 85 -0.25 -10.68 -10.89
C ALA A 85 0.80 -11.60 -11.55
N LEU A 86 2.09 -11.33 -11.34
CA LEU A 86 3.19 -12.18 -11.84
C LEU A 86 3.22 -13.54 -11.15
N VAL A 87 3.01 -13.60 -9.82
CA VAL A 87 2.89 -14.86 -9.08
C VAL A 87 1.71 -15.68 -9.60
N MET A 88 0.54 -15.06 -9.78
CA MET A 88 -0.64 -15.72 -10.34
C MET A 88 -0.35 -16.29 -11.74
N LEU A 89 0.25 -15.50 -12.63
CA LEU A 89 0.65 -15.96 -13.97
C LEU A 89 1.65 -17.12 -13.91
N ALA A 90 2.59 -17.09 -12.97
CA ALA A 90 3.57 -18.15 -12.78
C ALA A 90 2.91 -19.45 -12.30
N LEU A 91 1.88 -19.37 -11.43
CA LEU A 91 1.11 -20.53 -10.98
C LEU A 91 0.28 -21.13 -12.13
N LEU A 92 -0.41 -20.30 -12.92
CA LEU A 92 -1.22 -20.75 -14.06
C LEU A 92 -0.39 -21.40 -15.18
N ARG A 93 0.88 -21.01 -15.33
CA ARG A 93 1.79 -21.62 -16.31
C ARG A 93 2.39 -22.95 -15.84
N ARG A 94 2.21 -23.32 -14.58
CA ARG A 94 2.72 -24.56 -13.97
C ARG A 94 1.67 -25.67 -13.92
N THR A 95 0.43 -25.38 -14.33
CA THR A 95 -0.68 -26.32 -14.54
C THR A 95 -0.90 -26.52 -16.03
#